data_AF-A0A9E0USP3-F1
#
_entry.id   AF-A0A9E0USP3-F1
#
_cell.length_a   1.000
_cell.length_b   1.000
_cell.length_c   1.000
_cell.angle_alpha   90.00
_cell.angle_beta   90.00
_cell.angle_gamma   90.00
#
_symmetry.space_group_name_H-M   'P 1'
#
loop_
_entity.id
_entity.type
_entity.pdbx_description
1 polymer ?
#
loop_
_entity_poly.entity_id
_entity_poly.type
_entity_poly.pdbx_seq_one_letter_code
_entity_poly.pdbx_strand_id
1 'polypeptide(L)' 'MIEVIENLFIGSQIDYENKVKFQLNWYVIQACKEAYHREALGYSGRAVSNTHPEYLIA' A
#
# COMPACT_ATOMS: atom_id res chain seq x y z
N MET A 1 -7.52 11.34 4.39
CA MET A 1 -6.35 11.78 3.58
C MET A 1 -5.98 13.19 3.97
N ILE A 2 -4.71 13.42 4.27
CA ILE A 2 -4.14 14.69 4.75
C ILE A 2 -2.98 15.06 3.82
N GLU A 3 -2.92 16.31 3.38
CA GLU A 3 -1.74 16.85 2.69
C GLU A 3 -0.69 17.24 3.72
N VAL A 4 0.50 16.66 3.61
CA VAL A 4 1.60 16.88 4.57
C VAL A 4 2.54 17.95 4.08
N ILE A 5 2.85 17.91 2.78
CA ILE A 5 3.55 18.94 2.00
C ILE A 5 2.91 18.98 0.61
N GLU A 6 3.22 20.02 -0.17
CA GLU A 6 2.68 20.20 -1.52
C GLU A 6 2.81 18.91 -2.35
N ASN A 7 1.68 18.41 -2.85
CA ASN A 7 1.55 17.18 -3.65
C ASN A 7 1.90 15.86 -2.92
N LEU A 8 2.10 15.85 -1.60
CA LEU A 8 2.29 14.64 -0.80
C LEU A 8 1.14 14.44 0.18
N PHE A 9 0.38 13.37 -0.03
CA PHE A 9 -0.79 13.04 0.76
C PHE A 9 -0.60 11.72 1.50
N ILE A 10 -1.00 11.69 2.77
CA ILE A 10 -1.07 10.47 3.58
C ILE A 10 -2.54 10.17 3.87
N GLY A 11 -2.97 8.96 3.55
CA GLY A 11 -4.37 8.55 3.68
C GLY A 11 -4.53 7.12 4.19
N SER A 12 -5.78 6.79 4.53
CA SER A 12 -6.16 5.42 4.85
C SER A 12 -6.40 4.60 3.57
N GLN A 13 -6.53 3.28 3.71
CA GLN A 13 -7.00 2.40 2.62
C GLN A 13 -8.31 2.90 2.00
N ILE A 14 -9.27 3.35 2.84
CA ILE A 14 -10.58 3.84 2.39
C ILE A 14 -10.42 5.09 1.50
N ASP A 15 -9.48 5.98 1.84
CA ASP A 15 -9.19 7.14 1.00
C ASP A 15 -8.63 6.73 -0.36
N TYR A 16 -7.71 5.76 -0.39
CA TYR A 16 -7.15 5.25 -1.63
C TYR A 16 -8.24 4.62 -2.52
N GLU A 17 -9.02 3.69 -1.97
CA GLU A 17 -10.02 2.93 -2.74
C GLU A 17 -11.13 3.81 -3.31
N ASN A 18 -11.61 4.78 -2.54
CA ASN A 18 -12.74 5.62 -2.94
C ASN A 18 -12.35 6.85 -3.75
N LYS A 19 -11.09 7.31 -3.67
CA LYS A 19 -10.69 8.59 -4.25
C LYS A 19 -9.52 8.52 -5.22
N VAL A 20 -8.53 7.65 -4.97
CA VAL A 20 -7.21 7.70 -5.66
C VAL A 20 -6.99 6.55 -6.65
N LYS A 21 -7.52 5.35 -6.38
CA LYS A 21 -7.23 4.09 -7.11
C LYS A 21 -7.30 4.16 -8.65
N PHE A 22 -8.10 5.07 -9.20
CA PHE A 22 -8.27 5.25 -10.65
C PHE A 22 -7.98 6.67 -11.14
N GLN A 23 -7.39 7.52 -10.30
CA GLN A 23 -7.01 8.86 -10.70
C GLN A 23 -5.73 8.82 -11.54
N LEU A 24 -5.74 9.56 -12.64
CA LEU A 24 -4.55 9.77 -13.46
C LEU A 24 -3.58 10.71 -12.73
N ASN A 25 -2.28 10.56 -13.00
CA ASN A 25 -1.19 11.39 -12.45
C ASN A 25 -0.95 11.25 -10.93
N TRP A 26 -1.36 10.13 -10.32
CA TRP A 26 -1.01 9.79 -8.95
C TRP A 26 0.07 8.71 -8.91
N TYR A 27 1.08 8.91 -8.06
CA TYR A 27 1.96 7.84 -7.61
C TYR A 27 1.51 7.38 -6.23
N VAL A 28 1.30 6.08 -6.05
CA VAL A 28 0.76 5.52 -4.81
C VAL A 28 1.77 4.55 -4.21
N ILE A 29 2.10 4.78 -2.94
CA ILE A 29 2.90 3.87 -2.13
C ILE A 29 1.98 3.25 -1.08
N GLN A 30 1.82 1.93 -1.13
CA GLN A 30 1.03 1.19 -0.15
C GLN A 30 1.93 0.82 1.05
N ALA A 31 1.90 1.63 2.10
CA ALA A 31 2.63 1.35 3.34
C ALA A 31 1.78 0.56 4.35
N CYS A 32 1.03 -0.45 3.89
CA CYS A 32 0.09 -1.20 4.70
C CYS A 32 0.29 -2.71 4.53
N LYS A 33 0.28 -3.42 5.67
CA LYS A 33 0.42 -4.88 5.68
C LYS A 33 -0.83 -5.58 5.15
N GLU A 34 -1.99 -5.14 5.61
CA GLU A 34 -3.29 -5.70 5.26
C GLU A 34 -4.10 -4.65 4.48
N ALA A 35 -4.76 -4.99 3.37
CA ALA A 35 -4.70 -6.26 2.64
C ALA A 35 -3.59 -6.30 1.57
N TYR A 36 -3.05 -5.15 1.16
CA TYR A 36 -2.28 -5.02 -0.08
C TYR A 36 -0.94 -5.74 -0.09
N HIS A 37 -0.08 -5.57 0.93
CA HIS A 37 1.18 -6.29 1.00
C HIS A 37 0.94 -7.82 1.08
N ARG A 38 -0.07 -8.26 1.83
CA ARG A 38 -0.46 -9.67 1.89
C ARG A 38 -0.89 -10.21 0.53
N GLU A 39 -1.76 -9.48 -0.18
CA GLU A 39 -2.26 -9.86 -1.50
C GLU A 39 -1.14 -9.87 -2.54
N ALA A 40 -0.24 -8.87 -2.50
CA ALA A 40 0.91 -8.77 -3.40
C ALA A 40 1.85 -9.97 -3.25
N LEU A 41 2.12 -10.41 -2.03
CA LEU A 41 3.04 -11.51 -1.73
C LEU A 41 2.35 -12.89 -1.63
N GLY A 42 1.02 -12.93 -1.65
CA GLY A 42 0.24 -14.17 -1.72
C GLY A 42 0.29 -15.08 -0.48
N TYR A 43 0.56 -14.56 0.72
CA TYR A 43 0.66 -15.39 1.93
C TYR A 43 -0.60 -15.33 2.82
N SER A 44 -0.99 -16.47 3.41
CA SER A 44 -2.13 -16.55 4.34
C SER A 44 -1.72 -16.53 5.82
N GLY A 45 -0.43 -16.74 6.12
CA GLY A 45 0.11 -16.79 7.48
C GLY A 45 0.36 -15.42 8.11
N ARG A 46 1.16 -15.38 9.19
CA ARG A 46 1.51 -14.12 9.87
C ARG A 46 2.42 -13.20 9.04
N ALA A 47 3.27 -13.79 8.21
CA ALA A 47 4.20 -13.10 7.33
C ALA A 47 4.55 -14.02 6.15
N VAL A 48 5.07 -13.43 5.07
CA VAL A 48 5.72 -14.17 3.99
C VAL A 48 7.01 -14.83 4.51
N SER A 49 7.54 -15.83 3.79
CA SER A 49 8.84 -16.45 4.14
C SER A 49 9.96 -15.40 4.20
N ASN A 50 10.89 -15.53 5.15
CA ASN A 50 12.08 -14.68 5.22
C ASN A 50 13.05 -14.89 4.04
N THR A 51 12.87 -15.96 3.27
CA THR A 51 13.58 -16.21 2.01
C THR A 51 12.90 -15.58 0.79
N HIS A 52 11.74 -14.93 0.97
CA HIS A 52 11.03 -14.27 -0.12
C HIS A 52 11.81 -13.01 -0.53
N PRO A 53 12.04 -12.79 -1.84
CA PRO A 53 12.81 -11.63 -2.32
C PRO A 53 12.22 -10.28 -1.86
N GLU A 54 10.91 -10.26 -1.61
CA GLU A 54 10.16 -9.05 -1.24
C GLU A 54 9.72 -9.02 0.24
N TYR A 55 10.34 -9.82 1.12
CA TYR A 55 9.95 -9.94 2.54
C TYR A 55 9.81 -8.60 3.28
N LEU A 56 10.60 -7.57 2.92
CA LEU A 56 10.61 -6.24 3.57
C LEU A 56 10.08 -5.09 2.71
N ILE A 57 9.67 -5.33 1.46
CA ILE A 57 9.59 -4.26 0.45
C ILE A 57 8.17 -4.00 -0.06
N ALA A 58 7.26 -5.00 -0.02
CA ALA A 58 5.91 -4.84 -0.55
C ALA A 58 5.06 -3.78 0.17
#